data_AF-A0A7E4URS9-F1
#
_entry.id   AF-A0A7E4URS9-F1
#
_cell.length_a   1.000
_cell.length_b   1.000
_cell.length_c   1.000
_cell.angle_alpha   90.00
_cell.angle_beta   90.00
_cell.angle_gamma   90.00
#
_symmetry.space_group_name_H-M   'P 1'
#
loop_
_entity.id
_entity.type
_entity.pdbx_description
1 polymer ?
#
loop_
_entity_poly.entity_id
_entity_poly.type
_entity_poly.pdbx_seq_one_letter_code
_entity_poly.pdbx_strand_id
1 'polypeptide(L)'
;MGLIFEMSQRGRICSAVKAYFQNLHNNVHLAVKFLPKPNTGAQGGFICQVANEDYFIKNHTFMGRSANHSRVDLRELFVYRALFLMGTGAEPHFIGSGYSNAYISKLALHIATKRVPGFQRRADRSTCSFSDDHQTQLNIIKEIFFLTDLNSGNVGLDDRKRLAIVDFVVEPSQNCIHRPNVFDKFREIPEPCKDSLRTWNLLESANTAKSSLRNDQQRLGRIIWREGYEEYLEIVMKNIHFVTNLFSQ
;
A
#
# COMPACT_ATOMS: atom_id res chain seq x y z
N MET A 1 10.02 -31.06 8.35
CA MET A 1 9.15 -30.76 7.18
C MET A 1 8.88 -29.26 6.96
N GLY A 2 8.96 -28.37 7.95
CA GLY A 2 8.67 -26.92 7.76
C GLY A 2 9.68 -26.12 6.92
N LEU A 3 10.98 -26.35 7.09
CA LEU A 3 12.04 -25.60 6.39
C LEU A 3 12.04 -25.81 4.86
N ILE A 4 11.77 -27.03 4.39
CA ILE A 4 11.74 -27.34 2.94
C ILE A 4 10.53 -26.67 2.26
N PHE A 5 9.39 -26.58 2.97
CA PHE A 5 8.18 -25.95 2.46
C PHE A 5 8.35 -24.42 2.32
N GLU A 6 8.94 -23.76 3.31
CA GLU A 6 9.26 -22.32 3.26
C GLU A 6 10.28 -21.97 2.17
N MET A 7 11.33 -22.80 2.01
CA MET A 7 12.32 -22.61 0.92
C MET A 7 11.68 -22.77 -0.46
N SER A 8 10.76 -23.73 -0.62
CA SER A 8 10.05 -23.96 -1.89
C SER A 8 9.09 -22.81 -2.24
N GLN A 9 8.39 -22.24 -1.26
CA GLN A 9 7.49 -21.10 -1.48
C GLN A 9 8.26 -19.84 -1.83
N ARG A 10 9.36 -19.55 -1.10
CA ARG A 10 10.21 -18.39 -1.39
C ARG A 10 10.77 -18.44 -2.81
N GLY A 11 11.23 -19.60 -3.27
CA GLY A 11 11.70 -19.78 -4.65
C GLY A 11 10.64 -19.44 -5.70
N ARG A 12 9.38 -19.83 -5.47
CA ARG A 12 8.26 -19.52 -6.38
C ARG A 12 7.95 -18.02 -6.42
N ILE A 13 7.92 -17.35 -5.27
CA ILE A 13 7.69 -15.90 -5.17
C ILE A 13 8.83 -15.16 -5.89
N CYS A 14 10.08 -15.50 -5.61
CA CYS A 14 11.26 -14.91 -6.25
C CYS A 14 11.20 -15.05 -7.78
N SER A 15 10.78 -16.20 -8.30
CA SER A 15 10.61 -16.39 -9.74
C SER A 15 9.53 -15.47 -10.33
N ALA A 16 8.39 -15.30 -9.66
CA ALA A 16 7.31 -14.44 -10.12
C ALA A 16 7.73 -12.97 -10.12
N VAL A 17 8.36 -12.52 -9.03
CA VAL A 17 8.87 -11.15 -8.87
C VAL A 17 9.94 -10.83 -9.92
N LYS A 18 10.89 -11.75 -10.15
CA LYS A 18 11.92 -11.58 -11.17
C LYS A 18 11.30 -11.43 -12.56
N ALA A 19 10.42 -12.36 -12.95
CA ALA A 19 9.77 -12.32 -14.26
C ALA A 19 8.92 -11.05 -14.45
N TYR A 20 8.24 -10.59 -13.40
CA TYR A 20 7.50 -9.33 -13.42
C TYR A 20 8.40 -8.13 -13.73
N PHE A 21 9.50 -7.94 -12.99
CA PHE A 21 10.39 -6.80 -13.23
C PHE A 21 11.12 -6.90 -14.57
N GLN A 22 11.53 -8.09 -14.99
CA GLN A 22 12.12 -8.29 -16.32
C GLN A 22 11.16 -7.89 -17.45
N ASN A 23 9.86 -8.20 -17.30
CA ASN A 23 8.83 -7.77 -18.24
C ASN A 23 8.61 -6.25 -18.16
N LEU A 24 8.46 -5.69 -16.95
CA LEU A 24 8.24 -4.26 -16.73
C LEU A 24 9.33 -3.39 -17.36
N HIS A 25 10.60 -3.82 -17.28
CA HIS A 25 11.74 -3.12 -17.85
C HIS A 25 12.08 -3.54 -19.29
N ASN A 26 11.29 -4.44 -19.90
CA ASN A 26 11.56 -5.05 -21.20
C ASN A 26 13.01 -5.58 -21.32
N ASN A 27 13.51 -6.22 -20.26
CA ASN A 27 14.89 -6.70 -20.16
C ASN A 27 14.95 -8.05 -19.42
N VAL A 28 15.06 -9.13 -20.18
CA VAL A 28 15.17 -10.51 -19.66
C VAL A 28 16.48 -10.78 -18.91
N HIS A 29 17.50 -9.93 -19.08
CA HIS A 29 18.79 -10.01 -18.40
C HIS A 29 18.87 -9.06 -17.19
N LEU A 30 17.79 -8.34 -16.86
CA LEU A 30 17.75 -7.48 -15.68
C LEU A 30 18.15 -8.27 -14.44
N ALA A 31 19.17 -7.77 -13.75
CA ALA A 31 19.65 -8.34 -12.50
C ALA A 31 18.62 -8.06 -11.40
N VAL A 32 18.08 -9.14 -10.83
CA VAL A 32 17.15 -9.11 -9.70
C VAL A 32 17.75 -9.93 -8.58
N LYS A 33 18.07 -9.29 -7.46
CA LYS A 33 18.68 -9.91 -6.28
C LYS A 33 17.69 -9.95 -5.13
N PHE A 34 17.71 -11.03 -4.37
CA PHE A 34 16.83 -11.20 -3.21
C PHE A 34 17.66 -11.22 -1.94
N LEU A 35 17.38 -10.30 -1.03
CA LEU A 35 18.11 -10.13 0.21
C LEU A 35 17.20 -10.49 1.39
N PRO A 36 17.74 -11.14 2.44
CA PRO A 36 17.03 -11.22 3.71
C PRO A 36 16.78 -9.80 4.22
N LYS A 37 15.67 -9.62 4.94
CA LYS A 37 15.42 -8.34 5.59
C LYS A 37 16.49 -8.12 6.68
N PRO A 38 17.06 -6.92 6.83
CA PRO A 38 17.76 -6.58 8.06
C PRO A 38 16.80 -6.79 9.25
N ASN A 39 17.31 -7.20 10.42
CA ASN A 39 16.52 -7.44 11.64
C ASN A 39 15.85 -6.18 12.24
N THR A 40 15.50 -5.20 11.41
CA THR A 40 15.14 -3.85 11.81
C THR A 40 13.68 -3.47 11.54
N GLY A 41 12.71 -4.37 11.37
CA GLY A 41 11.29 -4.07 11.75
C GLY A 41 10.23 -3.80 10.68
N ALA A 42 9.01 -3.48 11.13
CA ALA A 42 7.79 -3.01 10.41
C ALA A 42 7.16 -3.91 9.32
N GLN A 43 7.60 -3.84 8.07
CA GLN A 43 6.94 -4.52 6.93
C GLN A 43 7.23 -6.04 6.84
N GLY A 44 6.22 -6.89 6.65
CA GLY A 44 6.44 -8.34 6.46
C GLY A 44 7.14 -8.69 5.13
N GLY A 45 7.95 -9.75 5.10
CA GLY A 45 8.51 -10.34 3.86
C GLY A 45 10.02 -10.21 3.65
N PHE A 46 10.48 -10.02 2.40
CA PHE A 46 11.90 -9.94 2.02
C PHE A 46 12.18 -8.76 1.06
N ILE A 47 13.46 -8.42 0.87
CA ILE A 47 13.87 -7.32 -0.02
C ILE A 47 14.23 -7.89 -1.39
N CYS A 48 13.76 -7.22 -2.44
CA CYS A 48 14.13 -7.45 -3.83
C CYS A 48 14.84 -6.21 -4.35
N GLN A 49 16.09 -6.35 -4.76
CA GLN A 49 16.85 -5.29 -5.42
C GLN A 49 16.75 -5.47 -6.93
N VAL A 50 16.28 -4.44 -7.62
CA VAL A 50 16.11 -4.39 -9.08
C VAL A 50 16.94 -3.22 -9.58
N ALA A 51 18.01 -3.51 -10.33
CA ALA A 51 19.04 -2.52 -10.63
C ALA A 51 19.57 -1.84 -9.34
N ASN A 52 19.38 -0.53 -9.18
CA ASN A 52 19.82 0.25 -8.00
C ASN A 52 18.67 0.57 -7.02
N GLU A 53 17.52 -0.07 -7.19
CA GLU A 53 16.29 0.22 -6.44
C GLU A 53 15.91 -0.96 -5.55
N ASP A 54 15.49 -0.65 -4.33
CA ASP A 54 15.03 -1.63 -3.35
C ASP A 54 13.50 -1.69 -3.32
N TYR A 55 12.96 -2.90 -3.31
CA TYR A 55 11.54 -3.19 -3.16
C TYR A 55 11.31 -4.11 -1.97
N PHE A 56 10.32 -3.79 -1.15
CA PHE A 56 9.84 -4.66 -0.08
C PHE A 56 8.74 -5.57 -0.62
N ILE A 57 8.92 -6.88 -0.51
CA ILE A 57 7.99 -7.87 -1.06
C ILE A 57 7.13 -8.46 0.05
N LYS A 58 5.84 -8.16 0.05
CA LYS A 58 4.81 -8.74 0.93
C LYS A 58 4.01 -9.79 0.17
N ASN A 59 3.76 -10.94 0.78
CA ASN A 59 2.78 -11.88 0.26
C ASN A 59 1.37 -11.45 0.69
N HIS A 60 0.46 -11.27 -0.26
CA HIS A 60 -0.89 -10.76 0.03
C HIS A 60 -1.90 -11.88 0.24
N THR A 61 -1.80 -12.97 -0.53
CA THR A 61 -2.62 -14.16 -0.32
C THR A 61 -1.80 -15.30 0.24
N PHE A 62 -2.26 -15.86 1.36
CA PHE A 62 -1.65 -17.01 1.98
C PHE A 62 -2.52 -18.24 1.72
N MET A 63 -2.05 -19.14 0.87
CA MET A 63 -2.66 -20.48 0.75
C MET A 63 -2.32 -21.26 2.03
N GLY A 64 -3.19 -21.22 3.04
CA GLY A 64 -2.99 -21.95 4.30
C GLY A 64 -3.71 -21.39 5.54
N ARG A 65 -4.32 -20.20 5.47
CA ARG A 65 -5.27 -19.72 6.49
C ARG A 65 -6.69 -19.70 5.90
N SER A 66 -7.70 -19.58 6.77
CA SER A 66 -9.14 -19.65 6.47
C SER A 66 -9.55 -19.01 5.14
N ALA A 67 -10.68 -19.44 4.56
CA ALA A 67 -11.15 -19.06 3.21
C ALA A 67 -11.15 -17.53 2.91
N ASN A 68 -11.21 -16.68 3.93
CA ASN A 68 -11.15 -15.22 3.81
C ASN A 68 -9.73 -14.68 3.57
N HIS A 69 -8.67 -15.39 3.97
CA HIS A 69 -7.26 -15.02 3.76
C HIS A 69 -6.67 -15.56 2.44
N SER A 70 -7.41 -16.42 1.74
CA SER A 70 -7.05 -16.89 0.39
C SER A 70 -7.51 -15.96 -0.74
N ARG A 71 -8.33 -14.94 -0.45
CA ARG A 71 -8.83 -13.97 -1.43
C ARG A 71 -8.07 -12.65 -1.33
N VAL A 72 -7.81 -12.02 -2.48
CA VAL A 72 -7.14 -10.72 -2.55
C VAL A 72 -8.08 -9.60 -2.15
N ASP A 73 -7.64 -8.77 -1.21
CA ASP A 73 -8.37 -7.57 -0.81
C ASP A 73 -8.10 -6.39 -1.76
N LEU A 74 -9.07 -6.06 -2.63
CA LEU A 74 -8.97 -4.92 -3.54
C LEU A 74 -8.92 -3.57 -2.83
N ARG A 75 -9.44 -3.50 -1.60
CA ARG A 75 -9.44 -2.27 -0.80
C ARG A 75 -8.02 -1.89 -0.40
N GLU A 76 -7.21 -2.86 0.02
CA GLU A 76 -5.78 -2.64 0.33
C GLU A 76 -5.00 -2.19 -0.90
N LEU A 77 -5.23 -2.82 -2.06
CA LEU A 77 -4.61 -2.43 -3.34
C LEU A 77 -5.00 -0.99 -3.74
N PHE A 78 -6.25 -0.60 -3.52
CA PHE A 78 -6.73 0.76 -3.80
C PHE A 78 -6.02 1.78 -2.93
N VAL A 79 -5.93 1.54 -1.62
CA VAL A 79 -5.26 2.44 -0.69
C VAL A 79 -3.77 2.57 -1.03
N TYR A 80 -3.07 1.47 -1.33
CA TYR A 80 -1.67 1.54 -1.77
C TYR A 80 -1.49 2.48 -2.96
N ARG A 81 -2.35 2.34 -3.98
CA ARG A 81 -2.30 3.17 -5.19
C ARG A 81 -2.65 4.62 -4.91
N ALA A 82 -3.70 4.87 -4.12
CA ALA A 82 -4.15 6.21 -3.74
C ALA A 82 -3.07 6.95 -2.94
N LEU A 83 -2.50 6.33 -1.91
CA LEU A 83 -1.42 6.94 -1.10
C LEU A 83 -0.19 7.27 -1.94
N PHE A 84 0.20 6.39 -2.86
CA PHE A 84 1.30 6.68 -3.79
C PHE A 84 1.01 7.91 -4.65
N LEU A 85 -0.18 8.00 -5.25
CA LEU A 85 -0.58 9.13 -6.09
C LEU A 85 -0.70 10.44 -5.30
N MET A 86 -1.11 10.36 -4.03
CA MET A 86 -1.10 11.49 -3.09
C MET A 86 0.31 11.91 -2.65
N GLY A 87 1.34 11.12 -2.95
CA GLY A 87 2.72 11.35 -2.51
C GLY A 87 2.98 11.00 -1.05
N THR A 88 2.09 10.24 -0.40
CA THR A 88 2.18 9.83 1.01
C THR A 88 2.41 8.33 1.20
N GLY A 89 2.57 7.58 0.11
CA GLY A 89 2.81 6.13 0.13
C GLY A 89 3.95 5.69 -0.78
N ALA A 90 4.44 4.48 -0.53
CA ALA A 90 5.40 3.81 -1.41
C ALA A 90 4.77 3.41 -2.75
N GLU A 91 5.55 3.45 -3.83
CA GLU A 91 5.10 2.98 -5.16
C GLU A 91 4.78 1.48 -5.14
N PRO A 92 3.53 1.07 -5.41
CA PRO A 92 3.13 -0.33 -5.33
C PRO A 92 3.15 -1.01 -6.70
N HIS A 93 3.63 -2.26 -6.72
CA HIS A 93 3.52 -3.19 -7.84
C HIS A 93 2.76 -4.44 -7.40
N PHE A 94 1.68 -4.76 -8.12
CA PHE A 94 0.85 -5.94 -7.86
C PHE A 94 1.26 -7.09 -8.78
N ILE A 95 1.85 -8.12 -8.19
CA ILE A 95 2.56 -9.20 -8.89
C ILE A 95 1.77 -10.50 -8.71
N GLY A 96 1.13 -10.96 -9.78
CA GLY A 96 0.44 -12.24 -9.78
C GLY A 96 1.42 -13.41 -9.79
N SER A 97 1.09 -14.49 -9.09
CA SER A 97 1.78 -15.79 -9.21
C SER A 97 1.83 -16.34 -10.63
N GLY A 98 0.94 -15.88 -11.52
CA GLY A 98 0.94 -16.21 -12.95
C GLY A 98 2.22 -15.81 -13.69
N TYR A 99 3.07 -14.95 -13.13
CA TYR A 99 4.42 -14.66 -13.65
C TYR A 99 5.42 -15.79 -13.41
N SER A 100 5.08 -16.82 -12.62
CA SER A 100 5.94 -17.97 -12.36
C SER A 100 5.29 -19.26 -12.82
N ASN A 101 6.04 -20.01 -13.64
CA ASN A 101 5.65 -21.36 -14.07
C ASN A 101 5.73 -22.38 -12.93
N ALA A 102 6.28 -22.00 -11.77
CA ALA A 102 6.43 -22.86 -10.61
C ALA A 102 5.20 -22.84 -9.68
N TYR A 103 4.19 -22.00 -9.94
CA TYR A 103 2.91 -22.07 -9.27
C TYR A 103 1.95 -22.99 -10.01
N ILE A 104 1.44 -24.00 -9.31
CA ILE A 104 0.34 -24.85 -9.79
C ILE A 104 -0.98 -24.05 -9.83
N SER A 105 -1.19 -23.14 -8.86
CA SER A 105 -2.34 -22.24 -8.81
C SER A 105 -1.94 -20.79 -9.08
N LYS A 106 -2.52 -20.16 -10.12
CA LYS A 106 -2.29 -18.73 -10.46
C LYS A 106 -3.14 -17.77 -9.62
N LEU A 107 -3.42 -18.13 -8.37
CA LEU A 107 -4.34 -17.44 -7.48
C LEU A 107 -3.63 -16.53 -6.46
N ALA A 108 -2.31 -16.68 -6.31
CA ALA A 108 -1.54 -15.89 -5.36
C ALA A 108 -1.18 -14.50 -5.91
N LEU A 109 -1.18 -13.49 -5.04
CA LEU A 109 -0.73 -12.12 -5.33
C LEU A 109 0.35 -11.72 -4.33
N HIS A 110 1.37 -11.06 -4.83
CA HIS A 110 2.43 -10.42 -4.06
C HIS A 110 2.40 -8.92 -4.32
N ILE A 111 2.74 -8.13 -3.30
CA ILE A 111 2.84 -6.68 -3.39
C ILE A 111 4.32 -6.35 -3.22
N ALA A 112 4.90 -5.68 -4.21
CA ALA A 112 6.22 -5.08 -4.09
C ALA A 112 6.04 -3.57 -3.89
N THR A 113 6.55 -3.00 -2.79
CA THR A 113 6.56 -1.56 -2.57
C THR A 113 7.98 -1.02 -2.72
N LYS A 114 8.16 -0.02 -3.57
CA LYS A 114 9.46 0.65 -3.72
C LYS A 114 9.85 1.30 -2.40
N ARG A 115 11.12 1.19 -2.00
CA ARG A 115 11.63 1.87 -0.80
C ARG A 115 11.38 3.37 -0.92
N VAL A 116 10.75 3.95 0.10
CA VAL A 116 10.59 5.41 0.21
C VAL A 116 11.97 6.03 0.46
N PRO A 117 12.43 6.96 -0.41
CA PRO A 117 13.73 7.62 -0.25
C PRO A 117 13.84 8.33 1.11
N GLY A 118 14.97 8.11 1.80
CA GLY A 118 15.27 8.73 3.09
C GLY A 118 14.25 8.46 4.20
N PHE A 119 13.45 7.38 4.10
CA PHE A 119 12.38 7.11 5.07
C PHE A 119 12.89 7.04 6.52
N GLN A 120 12.45 8.01 7.33
CA GLN A 120 12.72 8.12 8.76
C GLN A 120 11.49 7.67 9.52
N ARG A 121 11.57 6.51 10.16
CA ARG A 121 10.45 5.96 10.93
C ARG A 121 10.14 6.82 12.14
N ARG A 122 8.87 6.99 12.44
CA ARG A 122 8.43 7.72 13.64
C ARG A 122 8.96 7.08 14.93
N ALA A 123 9.23 5.77 14.93
CA ALA A 123 9.85 5.07 16.04
C ALA A 123 11.26 5.60 16.37
N ASP A 124 11.98 6.10 15.37
CA ASP A 124 13.34 6.60 15.48
C ASP A 124 13.33 8.09 15.84
N ARG A 125 12.91 8.42 17.07
CA ARG A 125 12.71 9.80 17.54
C ARG A 125 13.94 10.72 17.41
N SER A 126 15.15 10.16 17.37
CA SER A 126 16.39 10.92 17.19
C SER A 126 16.58 11.45 15.77
N THR A 127 15.91 10.87 14.77
CA THR A 127 16.06 11.23 13.36
C THR A 127 14.76 11.69 12.72
N CYS A 128 13.60 11.31 13.27
CA CYS A 128 12.28 11.65 12.74
C CYS A 128 11.64 12.84 13.48
N SER A 129 11.65 14.01 12.85
CA SER A 129 11.01 15.25 13.35
C SER A 129 9.50 15.28 13.06
N PHE A 130 8.75 14.33 13.64
CA PHE A 130 7.32 14.16 13.39
C PHE A 130 6.46 15.19 14.16
N SER A 131 6.05 16.27 13.49
CA SER A 131 5.19 17.33 14.04
C SER A 131 3.69 16.97 14.20
N ASP A 132 2.94 17.85 14.87
CA ASP A 132 1.48 17.77 15.01
C ASP A 132 0.74 17.92 13.67
N ASP A 133 1.32 18.65 12.71
CA ASP A 133 0.79 18.74 11.34
C ASP A 133 0.82 17.36 10.66
N HIS A 134 1.92 16.62 10.77
CA HIS A 134 2.00 15.25 10.25
C HIS A 134 1.02 14.32 10.95
N GLN A 135 0.80 14.51 12.25
CA GLN A 135 -0.19 13.73 13.00
C GLN A 135 -1.62 14.04 12.53
N THR A 136 -1.91 15.30 12.22
CA THR A 136 -3.21 15.74 11.69
C THR A 136 -3.45 15.17 10.29
N GLN A 137 -2.46 15.26 9.40
CA GLN A 137 -2.50 14.63 8.08
C GLN A 137 -2.75 13.12 8.17
N LEU A 138 -2.02 12.43 9.05
CA LEU A 138 -2.19 10.99 9.27
C LEU A 138 -3.61 10.66 9.75
N ASN A 139 -4.17 11.48 10.67
CA ASN A 139 -5.52 11.29 11.17
C ASN A 139 -6.56 11.48 10.04
N ILE A 140 -6.39 12.47 9.16
CA ILE A 140 -7.29 12.67 8.02
C ILE A 140 -7.25 11.47 7.08
N ILE A 141 -6.06 11.00 6.68
CA ILE A 141 -5.88 9.81 5.84
C ILE A 141 -6.53 8.58 6.49
N LYS A 142 -6.30 8.39 7.80
CA LYS A 142 -6.85 7.27 8.56
C LYS A 142 -8.37 7.23 8.46
N GLU A 143 -9.04 8.37 8.64
CA GLU A 143 -10.50 8.46 8.62
C GLU A 143 -11.07 8.37 7.20
N ILE A 144 -10.38 8.90 6.19
CA ILE A 144 -10.81 8.79 4.79
C ILE A 144 -10.83 7.33 4.34
N PHE A 145 -9.72 6.61 4.56
CA PHE A 145 -9.50 5.27 4.01
C PHE A 145 -9.80 4.13 4.99
N PHE A 146 -10.21 4.45 6.23
CA PHE A 146 -10.46 3.49 7.31
C PHE A 146 -9.24 2.60 7.59
N LEU A 147 -8.12 3.25 7.95
CA LEU A 147 -6.85 2.57 8.18
C LEU A 147 -6.59 2.26 9.65
N THR A 148 -6.00 1.11 9.89
CA THR A 148 -5.47 0.66 11.17
C THR A 148 -4.01 0.22 11.01
N ASP A 149 -3.37 -0.15 12.12
CA ASP A 149 -1.95 -0.51 12.18
C ASP A 149 -0.98 0.58 11.68
N LEU A 150 -1.36 1.85 11.86
CA LEU A 150 -0.51 3.02 11.59
C LEU A 150 0.44 3.30 12.77
N ASN A 151 1.15 2.26 13.23
CA ASN A 151 2.11 2.34 14.33
C ASN A 151 3.40 3.08 13.90
N SER A 152 4.28 3.37 14.87
CA SER A 152 5.49 4.17 14.65
C SER A 152 6.54 3.52 13.73
N GLY A 153 6.41 2.22 13.44
CA GLY A 153 7.24 1.53 12.45
C GLY A 153 6.72 1.63 11.02
N ASN A 154 5.40 1.80 10.86
CA ASN A 154 4.70 1.83 9.57
C ASN A 154 4.51 3.24 9.01
N VAL A 155 4.77 4.26 9.83
CA VAL A 155 4.63 5.68 9.48
C VAL A 155 5.92 6.42 9.80
N GLY A 156 6.25 7.41 8.97
CA GLY A 156 7.44 8.23 9.11
C GLY A 156 7.44 9.41 8.16
N LEU A 157 8.62 9.91 7.86
CA LEU A 157 8.84 10.99 6.91
C LEU A 157 9.76 10.55 5.78
N ASP A 158 9.53 11.05 4.56
CA ASP A 158 10.47 10.89 3.44
C ASP A 158 11.68 11.84 3.57
N ASP A 159 12.61 11.78 2.62
CA ASP A 159 13.76 12.67 2.52
C ASP A 159 13.40 14.17 2.42
N ARG A 160 12.19 14.47 1.93
CA ARG A 160 11.61 15.83 1.84
C ARG A 160 10.80 16.21 3.08
N LYS A 161 10.87 15.43 4.15
CA LYS A 161 10.15 15.65 5.42
C LYS A 161 8.63 15.62 5.28
N ARG A 162 8.09 14.95 4.26
CA ARG A 162 6.65 14.76 4.08
C ARG A 162 6.21 13.45 4.70
N LEU A 163 4.94 13.39 5.13
CA LEU A 163 4.33 12.17 5.67
C LEU A 163 4.46 11.00 4.69
N ALA A 164 4.94 9.86 5.17
CA ALA A 164 5.02 8.61 4.42
C ALA A 164 4.45 7.44 5.22
N ILE A 165 3.58 6.65 4.59
CA ILE A 165 2.94 5.44 5.12
C ILE A 165 3.40 4.25 4.28
N VAL A 166 4.00 3.25 4.94
CA VAL A 166 4.66 2.12 4.25
C VAL A 166 3.97 0.77 4.46
N ASP A 167 3.11 0.65 5.47
CA ASP A 167 2.22 -0.50 5.68
C ASP A 167 0.99 -0.05 6.46
N PHE A 168 -0.10 -0.81 6.36
CA PHE A 168 -1.37 -0.52 7.02
C PHE A 168 -2.30 -1.73 6.94
N VAL A 169 -3.41 -1.65 7.67
CA VAL A 169 -4.54 -2.59 7.55
C VAL A 169 -5.81 -1.81 7.26
N VAL A 170 -6.54 -2.18 6.20
CA VAL A 170 -7.87 -1.61 5.92
C VAL A 170 -8.90 -2.27 6.84
N GLU A 171 -9.73 -1.46 7.50
CA GLU A 171 -10.78 -1.99 8.36
C GLU A 171 -11.78 -2.89 7.58
N PRO A 172 -12.46 -3.82 8.29
CA PRO A 172 -13.56 -4.58 7.68
C PRO A 172 -14.66 -3.64 7.16
N SER A 173 -15.22 -3.95 5.98
CA SER A 173 -16.16 -3.03 5.29
C SER A 173 -17.40 -2.71 6.15
N GLN A 174 -17.82 -3.62 7.04
CA GLN A 174 -18.93 -3.35 7.97
C GLN A 174 -18.67 -2.21 8.98
N ASN A 175 -17.40 -1.87 9.22
CA ASN A 175 -17.02 -0.76 10.11
C ASN A 175 -16.88 0.56 9.34
N CYS A 176 -16.72 0.49 8.02
CA CYS A 176 -16.54 1.65 7.17
C CYS A 176 -17.88 2.35 6.98
N ILE A 177 -18.11 3.46 7.68
CA ILE A 177 -19.34 4.24 7.61
C ILE A 177 -18.98 5.71 7.42
N HIS A 178 -19.60 6.36 6.44
CA HIS A 178 -19.44 7.80 6.25
C HIS A 178 -20.03 8.55 7.47
N ARG A 179 -19.18 9.30 8.18
CA ARG A 179 -19.56 10.10 9.35
C ARG A 179 -19.03 11.52 9.17
N PRO A 180 -19.80 12.43 8.55
CA PRO A 180 -19.36 13.82 8.30
C PRO A 180 -18.76 14.50 9.53
N ASN A 181 -19.40 14.31 10.70
CA ASN A 181 -19.01 14.91 11.97
C ASN A 181 -17.59 14.53 12.42
N VAL A 182 -17.05 13.40 11.94
CA VAL A 182 -15.66 13.00 12.21
C VAL A 182 -14.68 13.97 11.55
N PHE A 183 -15.06 14.56 10.41
CA PHE A 183 -14.23 15.49 9.65
C PHE A 183 -14.41 16.95 10.08
N ASP A 184 -15.50 17.28 10.79
CA ASP A 184 -15.71 18.65 11.31
C ASP A 184 -14.60 19.10 12.26
N LYS A 185 -13.99 18.15 13.00
CA LYS A 185 -12.81 18.40 13.84
C LYS A 185 -11.59 18.90 13.05
N PHE A 186 -11.60 18.80 11.72
CA PHE A 186 -10.52 19.24 10.84
C PHE A 186 -10.81 20.58 10.14
N ARG A 187 -11.94 21.24 10.40
CA ARG A 187 -12.26 22.55 9.80
C ARG A 187 -11.24 23.63 10.14
N GLU A 188 -10.73 23.58 11.37
CA GLU A 188 -9.88 24.62 11.94
C GLU A 188 -8.40 24.22 11.98
N ILE A 189 -7.96 23.29 11.12
CA ILE A 189 -6.55 22.91 11.07
C ILE A 189 -5.68 24.07 10.54
N PRO A 190 -4.40 24.14 10.94
CA PRO A 190 -3.47 25.17 10.47
C PRO A 190 -3.33 25.19 8.95
N GLU A 191 -3.10 26.38 8.37
CA GLU A 191 -2.95 26.57 6.92
C GLU A 191 -1.85 25.69 6.28
N PRO A 192 -0.67 25.48 6.91
CA PRO A 192 0.34 24.55 6.37
C PRO A 192 -0.18 23.12 6.18
N CYS A 193 -1.10 22.69 7.05
CA CYS A 193 -1.76 21.40 6.90
C CYS A 193 -2.71 21.43 5.71
N LYS A 194 -3.51 22.49 5.53
CA LYS A 194 -4.40 22.64 4.36
C LYS A 194 -3.63 22.65 3.05
N ASP A 195 -2.49 23.34 2.99
CA ASP A 195 -1.63 23.34 1.80
C ASP A 195 -1.13 21.93 1.47
N SER A 196 -0.70 21.18 2.48
CA SER A 196 -0.33 19.77 2.29
C SER A 196 -1.49 18.94 1.74
N LEU A 197 -2.72 19.15 2.23
CA LEU A 197 -3.92 18.46 1.74
C LEU A 197 -4.26 18.83 0.29
N ARG A 198 -4.08 20.10 -0.10
CA ARG A 198 -4.27 20.55 -1.49
C ARG A 198 -3.29 19.84 -2.43
N THR A 199 -2.03 19.63 -2.01
CA THR A 199 -1.03 18.93 -2.83
C THR A 199 -1.33 17.45 -3.06
N TRP A 200 -2.17 16.82 -2.23
CA TRP A 200 -2.56 15.42 -2.43
C TRP A 200 -3.44 15.20 -3.65
N ASN A 201 -4.10 16.27 -4.13
CA ASN A 201 -5.06 16.21 -5.22
C ASN A 201 -6.04 15.04 -5.05
N LEU A 202 -6.63 14.96 -3.85
CA LEU A 202 -7.23 13.75 -3.29
C LEU A 202 -8.25 13.08 -4.23
N LEU A 203 -9.13 13.88 -4.83
CA LEU A 203 -10.15 13.39 -5.75
C LEU A 203 -9.55 12.82 -7.04
N GLU A 204 -8.59 13.50 -7.66
CA GLU A 204 -7.91 13.03 -8.87
C GLU A 204 -7.09 11.77 -8.58
N SER A 205 -6.32 11.77 -7.49
CA SER A 205 -5.53 10.63 -7.02
C SER A 205 -6.40 9.39 -6.81
N ALA A 206 -7.57 9.54 -6.17
CA ALA A 206 -8.50 8.42 -5.94
C ALA A 206 -9.17 7.92 -7.22
N ASN A 207 -9.61 8.82 -8.11
CA ASN A 207 -10.19 8.43 -9.40
C ASN A 207 -9.17 7.73 -10.30
N THR A 208 -7.92 8.19 -10.28
CA THR A 208 -6.80 7.56 -10.99
C THR A 208 -6.48 6.19 -10.41
N ALA A 209 -6.44 6.06 -9.08
CA ALA A 209 -6.25 4.78 -8.39
C ALA A 209 -7.34 3.76 -8.75
N LYS A 210 -8.61 4.17 -8.69
CA LYS A 210 -9.78 3.37 -9.09
C LYS A 210 -9.65 2.88 -10.53
N SER A 211 -9.28 3.77 -11.45
CA SER A 211 -9.18 3.46 -12.88
C SER A 211 -8.01 2.52 -13.17
N SER A 212 -6.84 2.76 -12.56
CA SER A 212 -5.67 1.89 -12.66
C SER A 212 -5.96 0.48 -12.14
N LEU A 213 -6.74 0.35 -11.06
CA LEU A 213 -7.06 -0.97 -10.52
C LEU A 213 -7.92 -1.81 -11.45
N ARG A 214 -8.80 -1.20 -12.25
CA ARG A 214 -9.56 -1.95 -13.26
C ARG A 214 -8.62 -2.64 -14.26
N ASN A 215 -7.56 -1.94 -14.68
CA ASN A 215 -6.52 -2.50 -15.55
C ASN A 215 -5.74 -3.62 -14.84
N ASP A 216 -5.41 -3.43 -13.55
CA ASP A 216 -4.76 -4.48 -12.75
C ASP A 216 -5.65 -5.73 -12.60
N GLN A 217 -6.96 -5.58 -12.39
CA GLN A 217 -7.90 -6.69 -12.29
C GLN A 217 -7.96 -7.50 -13.60
N GLN A 218 -8.00 -6.84 -14.75
CA GLN A 218 -7.95 -7.51 -16.06
C GLN A 218 -6.64 -8.27 -16.25
N ARG A 219 -5.50 -7.62 -15.97
CA ARG A 219 -4.17 -8.24 -16.03
C ARG A 219 -4.03 -9.43 -15.08
N LEU A 220 -4.65 -9.35 -13.91
CA LEU A 220 -4.62 -10.36 -12.86
C LEU A 220 -5.82 -11.32 -12.91
N GLY A 221 -6.51 -11.46 -14.06
CA GLY A 221 -7.84 -12.08 -14.18
C GLY A 221 -8.05 -13.52 -13.69
N ARG A 222 -7.05 -14.19 -13.11
CA ARG A 222 -7.18 -15.48 -12.40
C ARG A 222 -7.24 -15.33 -10.88
N ILE A 223 -7.01 -14.14 -10.34
CA ILE A 223 -7.10 -13.85 -8.91
C ILE A 223 -8.55 -13.91 -8.44
N ILE A 224 -8.77 -14.50 -7.27
CA ILE A 224 -10.06 -14.47 -6.59
C ILE A 224 -10.07 -13.28 -5.63
N TRP A 225 -11.00 -12.36 -5.86
CA TRP A 225 -11.13 -11.12 -5.11
C TRP A 225 -12.06 -11.30 -3.90
N ARG A 226 -11.77 -10.58 -2.82
CA ARG A 226 -12.69 -10.45 -1.68
C ARG A 226 -13.86 -9.54 -2.06
N GLU A 227 -15.04 -9.84 -1.54
CA GLU A 227 -16.24 -9.01 -1.68
C GLU A 227 -16.15 -7.73 -0.83
N GLY A 228 -17.05 -6.78 -1.05
CA GLY A 228 -17.13 -5.56 -0.23
C GLY A 228 -16.27 -4.38 -0.73
N TYR A 229 -15.69 -4.47 -1.93
CA TYR A 229 -14.87 -3.41 -2.51
C TYR A 229 -15.71 -2.22 -3.00
N GLU A 230 -16.82 -2.47 -3.69
CA GLU A 230 -17.64 -1.38 -4.26
C GLU A 230 -18.34 -0.58 -3.15
N GLU A 231 -18.86 -1.25 -2.13
CA GLU A 231 -19.45 -0.63 -0.94
C GLU A 231 -18.42 0.20 -0.18
N TYR A 232 -17.21 -0.34 0.01
CA TYR A 232 -16.09 0.39 0.60
C TYR A 232 -15.73 1.63 -0.22
N LEU A 233 -15.60 1.46 -1.54
CA LEU A 233 -15.20 2.53 -2.44
C LEU A 233 -16.23 3.65 -2.46
N GLU A 234 -17.53 3.34 -2.47
CA GLU A 234 -18.58 4.35 -2.40
C GLU A 234 -18.42 5.24 -1.16
N ILE A 235 -18.17 4.63 0.00
CA ILE A 235 -18.02 5.34 1.28
C ILE A 235 -16.74 6.17 1.30
N VAL A 236 -15.62 5.61 0.84
CA VAL A 236 -14.35 6.36 0.73
C VAL A 236 -14.50 7.54 -0.22
N MET A 237 -15.16 7.36 -1.36
CA MET A 237 -15.40 8.47 -2.29
C MET A 237 -16.28 9.55 -1.67
N LYS A 238 -17.30 9.21 -0.87
CA LYS A 238 -18.09 10.19 -0.10
C LYS A 238 -17.20 10.98 0.88
N ASN A 239 -16.33 10.30 1.63
CA ASN A 239 -15.35 10.96 2.52
C ASN A 239 -14.43 11.91 1.74
N ILE A 240 -13.89 11.47 0.61
CA ILE A 240 -13.01 12.27 -0.24
C ILE A 240 -13.70 13.54 -0.74
N HIS A 241 -14.94 13.43 -1.23
CA HIS A 241 -15.69 14.61 -1.68
C HIS A 241 -15.93 15.59 -0.53
N PHE A 242 -16.32 15.08 0.64
CA PHE A 242 -16.53 15.92 1.83
C PHE A 242 -15.26 16.68 2.22
N VAL A 243 -14.14 15.97 2.37
CA VAL A 243 -12.84 16.54 2.72
C VAL A 243 -12.35 17.53 1.67
N THR A 244 -12.49 17.20 0.39
CA THR A 244 -12.08 18.12 -0.71
C THR A 244 -12.87 19.43 -0.66
N ASN A 245 -14.18 19.35 -0.42
CA ASN A 245 -15.03 20.54 -0.29
C ASN A 245 -14.70 21.35 0.97
N LEU A 246 -14.33 20.68 2.06
CA LEU A 246 -13.96 21.33 3.32
C LEU A 246 -12.76 22.27 3.19
N PHE A 247 -11.81 21.94 2.31
CA PHE A 247 -10.56 22.68 2.13
C PHE A 247 -10.51 23.54 0.86
N SER A 248 -11.60 23.55 0.09
CA SER A 248 -11.78 24.42 -1.09
C SER A 248 -12.51 25.72 -0.75
N GLN A 249 -13.02 25.85 0.48
CA GLN A 249 -13.65 27.05 1.04
C GLN A 249 -12.62 27.84 1.86
#